data_AF-A0A950FZF4-F1
#
_entry.id   AF-A0A950FZF4-F1
#
_cell.length_a   1.000
_cell.length_b   1.000
_cell.length_c   1.000
_cell.angle_alpha   90.00
_cell.angle_beta   90.00
_cell.angle_gamma   90.00
#
_symmetry.space_group_name_H-M   'P 1'
#
loop_
_entity.id
_entity.type
_entity.pdbx_description
1 polymer ?
#
loop_
_entity_poly.entity_id
_entity_poly.type
_entity_poly.pdbx_seq_one_letter_code
_entity_poly.pdbx_strand_id
1 'polypeptide(L)'
;MIQMIERAMDHDGFSVIECLSECVEFYPGAFDPANPRKGGEFKLIDEKKWDGTSEDEVRHDVTDEIAAYRLANVPFPGLFGVFFESDRPTKNAFERKWVETTRAKLGNPSDLELLQKTFDRMK
;
A
#
# COMPACT_ATOMS: atom_id res chain seq x y z
N MET A 1 -15.25 3.31 -2.59
CA MET A 1 -14.42 2.72 -3.67
C MET A 1 -13.47 3.75 -4.25
N ILE A 2 -13.97 4.84 -4.87
CA ILE A 2 -13.11 5.88 -5.48
C ILE A 2 -12.06 6.42 -4.49
N GLN A 3 -12.46 6.76 -3.27
CA GLN A 3 -11.54 7.25 -2.22
C GLN A 3 -10.35 6.32 -1.92
N MET A 4 -10.56 5.00 -1.93
CA MET A 4 -9.47 4.04 -1.68
C MET A 4 -8.53 3.94 -2.88
N ILE A 5 -9.08 4.03 -4.09
CA ILE A 5 -8.30 4.03 -5.33
C ILE A 5 -7.44 5.28 -5.41
N GLU A 6 -8.00 6.46 -5.11
CA GLU A 6 -7.26 7.73 -5.07
C GLU A 6 -6.12 7.66 -4.05
N ARG A 7 -6.40 7.25 -2.80
CA ARG A 7 -5.36 7.10 -1.77
C ARG A 7 -4.27 6.10 -2.17
N ALA A 8 -4.64 4.99 -2.80
CA ALA A 8 -3.68 4.01 -3.28
C ALA A 8 -2.80 4.52 -4.43
N MET A 9 -3.34 5.40 -5.29
CA MET A 9 -2.59 6.05 -6.36
C MET A 9 -1.63 7.12 -5.82
N ASP A 10 -2.04 7.86 -4.78
CA ASP A 10 -1.22 8.90 -4.16
C ASP A 10 -0.10 8.34 -3.27
N HIS A 11 -0.21 7.09 -2.82
CA HIS A 11 0.81 6.42 -2.02
C HIS A 11 2.06 6.10 -2.86
N ASP A 12 3.23 6.65 -2.47
CA ASP A 12 4.54 6.39 -3.11
C ASP A 12 5.09 5.02 -2.67
N GLY A 13 4.43 3.96 -3.15
CA GLY A 13 4.70 2.61 -2.71
C GLY A 13 3.88 1.57 -3.44
N PHE A 14 3.77 0.39 -2.83
CA PHE A 14 2.93 -0.68 -3.33
C PHE A 14 1.62 -0.69 -2.55
N SER A 15 0.52 -0.45 -3.27
CA SER A 15 -0.82 -0.39 -2.70
C SER A 15 -1.65 -1.59 -3.13
N VAL A 16 -2.43 -2.16 -2.21
CA VAL A 16 -3.38 -3.25 -2.49
C VAL A 16 -4.76 -2.82 -2.04
N ILE A 17 -5.75 -3.00 -2.92
CA ILE A 17 -7.15 -2.79 -2.61
C ILE A 17 -7.90 -4.09 -2.88
N GLU A 18 -8.40 -4.71 -1.82
CA GLU A 18 -9.34 -5.83 -1.95
C GLU A 18 -10.76 -5.28 -2.16
N CYS A 19 -11.35 -5.58 -3.31
CA CYS A 19 -12.72 -5.19 -3.64
C CYS A 19 -13.62 -6.41 -3.63
N LEU A 20 -14.54 -6.47 -2.67
CA LEU A 20 -15.58 -7.50 -2.65
C LEU A 20 -16.56 -7.25 -3.81
N SER A 21 -16.51 -8.12 -4.80
CA SER A 21 -17.36 -8.05 -5.99
C SER A 21 -18.02 -9.41 -6.20
N GLU A 22 -19.34 -9.47 -6.09
CA GLU A 22 -20.06 -10.71 -6.34
C GLU A 22 -20.03 -11.08 -7.82
N CYS A 23 -20.02 -12.38 -8.09
CA CYS A 23 -20.28 -12.91 -9.42
C CYS A 23 -21.71 -13.43 -9.44
N VAL A 24 -22.64 -12.66 -9.99
CA VAL A 24 -24.08 -12.98 -9.96
C VAL A 24 -24.44 -14.31 -10.64
N GLU A 25 -23.61 -14.77 -11.58
CA GLU A 25 -23.84 -16.01 -12.33
C GLU A 25 -23.47 -17.26 -11.52
N PHE A 26 -22.35 -17.22 -10.80
CA PHE A 26 -21.78 -18.41 -10.17
C PHE A 26 -21.84 -18.38 -8.63
N TYR A 27 -21.87 -17.20 -8.03
CA TYR A 27 -21.87 -16.99 -6.58
C TYR A 27 -22.78 -15.81 -6.20
N PRO A 28 -24.09 -15.89 -6.52
CA PRO A 28 -25.03 -14.85 -6.16
C PRO A 28 -25.11 -14.71 -4.65
N GLY A 29 -25.06 -13.48 -4.15
CA GLY A 29 -25.26 -13.20 -2.74
C GLY A 29 -24.05 -13.44 -1.84
N ALA A 30 -22.89 -13.81 -2.40
CA ALA A 30 -21.68 -14.11 -1.64
C ALA A 30 -21.25 -12.97 -0.69
N PHE A 31 -21.53 -11.73 -1.05
CA PHE A 31 -21.16 -10.53 -0.29
C PHE A 31 -22.35 -9.71 0.19
N ASP A 32 -23.57 -10.27 0.17
CA ASP A 32 -24.77 -9.57 0.62
C ASP A 32 -24.68 -9.08 2.08
N PRO A 33 -24.10 -9.85 3.02
CA PRO A 33 -23.92 -9.38 4.40
C PRO A 33 -22.99 -8.16 4.55
N ALA A 34 -22.19 -7.83 3.53
CA ALA A 34 -21.35 -6.63 3.50
C ALA A 34 -21.98 -5.46 2.70
N ASN A 35 -23.16 -5.65 2.11
CA ASN A 35 -23.80 -4.66 1.24
C ASN A 35 -25.06 -4.05 1.89
N PRO A 36 -25.03 -2.76 2.29
CA PRO A 36 -26.18 -2.10 2.92
C PRO A 36 -27.44 -2.08 2.04
N ARG A 37 -27.27 -2.07 0.71
CA ARG A 37 -28.41 -2.08 -0.23
C ARG A 37 -29.17 -3.41 -0.23
N LYS A 38 -28.54 -4.47 0.28
CA LYS A 38 -29.11 -5.82 0.36
C LYS A 38 -29.36 -6.26 1.82
N GLY A 39 -29.34 -5.31 2.75
CA GLY A 39 -29.59 -5.58 4.19
C GLY A 39 -28.36 -6.02 4.97
N GLY A 40 -27.16 -5.99 4.38
CA GLY A 40 -25.89 -6.19 5.08
C GLY A 40 -25.37 -4.93 5.78
N GLU A 41 -24.16 -5.04 6.35
CA GLU A 41 -23.49 -3.96 7.07
C GLU A 41 -22.14 -3.63 6.42
N PHE A 42 -21.90 -2.35 6.15
CA PHE A 42 -20.61 -1.85 5.67
C PHE A 42 -19.93 -1.08 6.81
N LYS A 43 -19.19 -1.78 7.66
CA LYS A 43 -18.52 -1.20 8.83
C LYS A 43 -17.18 -0.61 8.43
N LEU A 44 -17.04 0.70 8.58
CA LEU A 44 -15.78 1.39 8.32
C LEU A 44 -14.82 1.24 9.50
N ILE A 45 -13.53 1.13 9.21
CA ILE A 45 -12.46 1.27 10.20
C ILE A 45 -12.43 2.74 10.64
N ASP A 46 -12.45 2.98 11.95
CA ASP A 46 -12.24 4.32 12.50
C ASP A 46 -10.73 4.57 12.60
N GLU A 47 -10.18 5.29 11.62
CA GLU A 47 -8.76 5.60 11.52
C GLU A 47 -8.36 6.68 12.54
N LYS A 48 -7.19 6.52 13.13
CA LYS A 48 -6.60 7.51 14.04
C LYS A 48 -6.40 8.85 13.33
N LYS A 49 -6.92 9.93 13.94
CA LYS A 49 -6.89 11.30 13.41
C LYS A 49 -5.77 12.15 13.99
N TRP A 50 -5.10 11.66 15.04
CA TRP A 50 -4.01 12.36 15.72
C TRP A 50 -4.45 13.70 16.31
N ASP A 51 -5.70 13.77 16.74
CA ASP A 51 -6.33 14.98 17.29
C ASP A 51 -6.10 15.16 18.81
N GLY A 52 -5.44 14.19 19.46
CA GLY A 52 -5.11 14.22 20.89
C GLY A 52 -6.32 14.04 21.80
N THR A 53 -7.46 13.62 21.26
CA THR A 53 -8.66 13.29 22.06
C THR A 53 -8.54 11.90 22.68
N SER A 54 -9.26 11.66 23.78
CA SER A 54 -9.31 10.33 24.41
C SER A 54 -9.90 9.24 23.51
N GLU A 55 -10.70 9.63 22.50
CA GLU A 55 -11.25 8.70 21.50
C GLU A 55 -10.18 8.25 20.50
N ASP A 56 -9.18 9.08 20.22
CA ASP A 56 -8.09 8.80 19.27
C ASP A 56 -7.14 7.69 19.74
N GLU A 57 -7.06 7.46 21.06
CA GLU A 57 -6.34 6.31 21.63
C GLU A 57 -7.02 4.97 21.31
N VAL A 58 -8.32 4.99 21.02
CA VAL A 58 -9.11 3.80 20.70
C VAL A 58 -9.18 3.56 19.18
N ARG A 59 -8.96 4.61 18.37
CA ARG A 59 -8.98 4.52 16.90
C ARG A 59 -7.80 3.69 16.38
N HIS A 60 -8.01 3.08 15.21
CA HIS A 60 -7.04 2.22 14.56
C HIS A 60 -5.82 3.00 14.08
N ASP A 61 -4.64 2.62 14.55
CA ASP A 61 -3.36 3.13 14.05
C ASP A 61 -2.95 2.34 12.80
N VAL A 62 -3.04 3.01 11.65
CA VAL A 62 -2.69 2.42 10.34
C VAL A 62 -1.22 2.04 10.21
N THR A 63 -0.35 2.50 11.11
CA THR A 63 1.08 2.17 11.09
C THR A 63 1.41 0.92 11.91
N ASP A 64 0.47 0.40 12.71
CA ASP A 64 0.64 -0.82 13.50
C ASP A 64 0.25 -2.06 12.70
N GLU A 65 1.28 -2.79 12.25
CA GLU A 65 1.12 -4.04 11.49
C GLU A 65 0.36 -5.13 12.27
N ILE A 66 0.56 -5.24 13.59
CA ILE A 66 -0.09 -6.27 14.40
C ILE A 66 -1.57 -5.95 14.56
N ALA A 67 -1.92 -4.67 14.77
CA ALA A 67 -3.31 -4.22 14.79
C ALA A 67 -4.00 -4.48 13.45
N ALA A 68 -3.32 -4.19 12.34
CA ALA A 68 -3.82 -4.45 11.00
C ALA A 68 -4.16 -5.93 10.77
N TYR A 69 -3.26 -6.85 11.16
CA TYR A 69 -3.54 -8.29 11.06
C TYR A 69 -4.73 -8.73 11.92
N ARG A 70 -4.93 -8.14 13.11
CA ARG A 70 -6.08 -8.47 13.95
C ARG A 70 -7.39 -8.04 13.28
N LEU A 71 -7.42 -6.86 12.68
CA LEU A 71 -8.58 -6.40 11.90
C LEU A 71 -8.84 -7.31 10.69
N ALA A 72 -7.79 -7.75 9.99
CA ALA A 72 -7.91 -8.65 8.84
C ALA A 72 -8.42 -10.06 9.21
N ASN A 73 -8.23 -10.49 10.46
CA ASN A 73 -8.74 -11.77 10.95
C ASN A 73 -10.18 -11.70 11.48
N VAL A 74 -10.82 -10.53 11.46
CA VAL A 74 -12.23 -10.42 11.84
C VAL A 74 -13.07 -11.22 10.84
N PRO A 75 -13.98 -12.10 11.31
CA PRO A 75 -14.81 -12.89 10.42
C PRO A 75 -15.67 -11.99 9.52
N PHE A 76 -15.93 -12.47 8.30
CA PHE A 76 -16.86 -11.84 7.37
C PHE A 76 -18.21 -11.50 8.06
N PRO A 77 -18.80 -10.31 7.86
CA PRO A 77 -18.57 -9.30 6.80
C PRO A 77 -17.37 -8.36 7.01
N GLY A 78 -16.66 -8.47 8.13
CA GLY A 78 -15.41 -7.74 8.37
C GLY A 78 -15.56 -6.22 8.50
N LEU A 79 -14.45 -5.52 8.25
CA LEU A 79 -14.31 -4.07 8.31
C LEU A 79 -13.74 -3.56 6.98
N PHE A 80 -14.04 -2.30 6.65
CA PHE A 80 -13.65 -1.66 5.39
C PHE A 80 -12.89 -0.36 5.64
N GLY A 81 -11.81 -0.12 4.90
CA GLY A 81 -10.99 1.07 5.06
C GLY A 81 -9.52 0.73 4.95
N VAL A 82 -8.66 1.57 5.53
CA VAL A 82 -7.22 1.35 5.54
C VAL A 82 -6.84 0.45 6.71
N PHE A 83 -6.31 -0.72 6.41
CA PHE A 83 -5.78 -1.65 7.40
C PHE A 83 -4.36 -1.29 7.80
N PHE A 84 -3.51 -1.00 6.81
CA PHE A 84 -2.11 -0.71 7.02
C PHE A 84 -1.60 0.28 5.98
N GLU A 85 -0.81 1.25 6.44
CA GLU A 85 -0.11 2.21 5.60
C GLU A 85 1.22 2.57 6.25
N SER A 86 2.30 2.53 5.48
CA SER A 86 3.62 2.89 5.98
C SER A 86 4.48 3.51 4.90
N ASP A 87 5.19 4.58 5.24
CA ASP A 87 6.13 5.23 4.33
C ASP A 87 7.49 4.53 4.38
N ARG A 88 7.76 3.72 3.36
CA ARG A 88 9.07 3.07 3.17
C ARG A 88 9.61 3.44 1.79
N PRO A 89 10.95 3.64 1.66
CA PRO A 89 11.51 3.95 0.36
C PRO A 89 11.19 2.87 -0.67
N THR A 90 10.71 3.30 -1.84
CA THR A 90 10.37 2.37 -2.92
C THR A 90 11.62 1.65 -3.44
N LYS A 91 11.39 0.51 -4.11
CA LYS A 91 12.45 -0.22 -4.82
C LYS A 91 13.23 0.72 -5.76
N ASN A 92 12.52 1.54 -6.53
CA ASN A 92 13.12 2.45 -7.50
C ASN A 92 13.95 3.55 -6.81
N ALA A 93 13.51 4.04 -5.65
CA ALA A 93 14.29 4.98 -4.85
C ALA A 93 15.58 4.33 -4.32
N PHE A 94 15.52 3.08 -3.85
CA PHE A 94 16.71 2.34 -3.42
C PHE A 94 17.69 2.07 -4.57
N GLU A 95 17.20 1.62 -5.73
CA GLU A 95 18.02 1.39 -6.91
C GLU A 95 18.71 2.68 -7.37
N ARG A 96 17.97 3.80 -7.39
CA ARG A 96 18.54 5.11 -7.72
C ARG A 96 19.65 5.51 -6.75
N LYS A 97 19.42 5.37 -5.44
CA LYS A 97 20.43 5.65 -4.42
C LYS A 97 21.69 4.82 -4.63
N TRP A 98 21.55 3.55 -5.00
CA TRP A 98 22.69 2.67 -5.29
C TRP A 98 23.45 3.10 -6.53
N VAL A 99 22.75 3.47 -7.60
CA VAL A 99 23.36 4.00 -8.83
C VAL A 99 24.14 5.29 -8.54
N GLU A 100 23.53 6.25 -7.84
CA GLU A 100 24.16 7.53 -7.48
C GLU A 100 25.40 7.32 -6.60
N THR A 101 25.29 6.50 -5.56
CA THR A 101 26.40 6.20 -4.65
C THR A 101 27.57 5.53 -5.38
N THR A 102 27.27 4.65 -6.34
CA THR A 102 28.30 3.95 -7.12
C THR A 102 28.96 4.87 -8.13
N ARG A 103 28.19 5.72 -8.83
CA ARG A 103 28.72 6.73 -9.75
C ARG A 103 29.62 7.73 -9.03
N ALA A 104 29.22 8.18 -7.84
CA ALA A 104 30.02 9.11 -7.04
C ALA A 104 31.41 8.54 -6.71
N LYS A 105 31.49 7.25 -6.36
CA LYS A 105 32.77 6.56 -6.10
C LYS A 105 33.67 6.44 -7.33
N LEU A 106 33.08 6.45 -8.53
CA LEU A 106 33.79 6.35 -9.80
C LEU A 106 34.13 7.72 -10.42
N GLY A 107 33.83 8.83 -9.73
CA GLY A 107 34.06 10.19 -10.24
C GLY A 107 32.97 10.70 -11.18
N ASN A 108 31.75 10.17 -11.07
CA ASN A 108 30.59 10.53 -11.89
C ASN A 108 30.81 10.48 -13.42
N PRO A 109 31.35 9.37 -13.96
CA PRO A 109 31.48 9.21 -15.40
C PRO A 109 30.08 9.20 -16.04
N SER A 110 30.00 9.75 -17.24
CA SER A 110 28.85 9.60 -18.12
C SER A 110 28.66 8.14 -18.56
N ASP A 111 27.44 7.82 -18.97
CA ASP A 111 27.09 6.47 -19.44
C ASP A 111 27.98 6.04 -20.62
N LEU A 112 28.34 6.98 -21.50
CA LEU A 112 29.24 6.75 -22.64
C LEU A 112 30.65 6.39 -22.18
N GLU A 113 31.20 7.10 -21.18
CA GLU A 113 32.53 6.83 -20.64
C GLU A 113 32.58 5.46 -19.94
N LEU A 114 31.50 5.05 -19.26
CA LEU A 114 31.38 3.72 -18.66
C LEU A 114 31.35 2.61 -19.71
N LEU A 115 30.61 2.80 -20.80
CA LEU A 115 30.57 1.86 -21.92
C LEU A 115 31.94 1.75 -22.59
N GLN A 116 32.59 2.88 -22.90
CA GLN A 116 33.91 2.89 -23.52
C GLN A 116 34.95 2.16 -22.67
N LYS A 117 35.01 2.43 -21.34
CA LYS A 117 35.89 1.71 -20.41
C LYS A 117 35.65 0.20 -20.39
N THR A 118 34.43 -0.24 -20.62
CA THR A 118 34.08 -1.67 -20.66
C THR A 118 34.59 -2.31 -21.94
N PHE A 119 34.40 -1.68 -23.09
CA PHE A 119 34.94 -2.14 -24.38
C PHE A 119 36.47 -2.16 -24.40
N ASP A 120 37.13 -1.17 -23.79
CA ASP A 120 38.59 -1.12 -23.73
C ASP A 120 39.19 -2.26 -22.88
N ARG A 121 38.45 -2.81 -21.91
CA ARG A 121 38.89 -3.98 -21.10
C ARG A 121 38.76 -5.33 -21.82
N MET A 122 38.04 -5.38 -22.94
CA MET A 122 37.82 -6.61 -23.72
C MET A 122 38.85 -6.80 -24.84
N LYS A 123 39.73 -5.82 -25.06
CA LYS A 123 40.88 -5.91 -25.98
C LYS A 123 42.06 -6.54 -25.27
#